data_AF-A0A954ZCW6-F1
#
_entry.id   AF-A0A954ZCW6-F1
#
_cell.length_a   1.000
_cell.length_b   1.000
_cell.length_c   1.000
_cell.angle_alpha   90.00
_cell.angle_beta   90.00
_cell.angle_gamma   90.00
#
_symmetry.space_group_name_H-M   'P 1'
#
loop_
_entity.id
_entity.type
_entity.pdbx_description
1 polymer ?
#
loop_
_entity_poly.entity_id
_entity_poly.type
_entity_poly.pdbx_seq_one_letter_code
_entity_poly.pdbx_strand_id
1 'polypeptide(L)'
;MTSRTSKQQSIIRNFYKNREAISLQKLQEAVTELYLAEGKKREQHWKRIVGHLETLGLTPQRIDHLVQQDNPALIAKVIEELMAKQR
;
A
#
# COMPACT_ATOMS: atom_id res chain seq x y z
N MET A 1 18.03 -29.53 14.14
CA MET A 1 17.79 -28.54 13.06
C MET A 1 16.30 -28.25 13.04
N THR A 2 15.91 -27.03 13.39
CA THR A 2 14.59 -26.70 13.96
C THR A 2 13.46 -26.75 12.92
N SER A 3 12.67 -27.80 12.97
CA SER A 3 11.47 -28.00 12.15
C SER A 3 10.42 -26.94 12.47
N ARG A 4 10.37 -25.85 11.69
CA ARG A 4 9.22 -24.94 11.66
C ARG A 4 8.03 -25.73 11.10
N THR A 5 7.22 -26.27 12.00
CA THR A 5 6.04 -27.08 11.68
C THR A 5 5.15 -26.31 10.69
N SER A 6 4.59 -26.99 9.70
CA SER A 6 3.83 -26.38 8.58
C SER A 6 2.71 -25.42 9.04
N LYS A 7 2.20 -25.60 10.27
CA LYS A 7 1.26 -24.69 10.94
C LYS A 7 1.87 -23.30 11.24
N GLN A 8 3.10 -23.23 11.75
CA GLN A 8 3.78 -21.95 12.03
C GLN A 8 4.03 -21.14 10.74
N GLN A 9 4.42 -21.82 9.66
CA GLN A 9 4.60 -21.19 8.35
C GLN A 9 3.28 -20.66 7.76
N SER A 10 2.16 -21.37 8.00
CA SER A 10 0.83 -20.91 7.59
C SER A 10 0.41 -19.64 8.34
N ILE A 11 0.63 -19.57 9.66
CA ILE A 11 0.33 -18.40 10.48
C ILE A 11 1.12 -17.17 10.02
N ILE A 12 2.42 -17.34 9.77
CA ILE A 12 3.28 -16.24 9.28
C ILE A 12 2.79 -15.73 7.92
N ARG A 13 2.49 -16.63 6.97
CA ARG A 13 1.95 -16.23 5.66
C ARG A 13 0.60 -15.54 5.77
N ASN A 14 -0.31 -16.07 6.58
CA ASN A 14 -1.63 -15.46 6.81
C ASN A 14 -1.52 -14.08 7.44
N PHE A 15 -0.56 -13.87 8.35
CA PHE A 15 -0.30 -12.57 8.95
C PHE A 15 0.11 -11.54 7.89
N TYR A 16 1.08 -11.86 7.02
CA TYR A 16 1.51 -10.94 5.95
C TYR A 16 0.41 -10.70 4.91
N LYS A 17 -0.35 -11.74 4.52
CA LYS A 17 -1.49 -11.61 3.62
C LYS A 17 -2.56 -10.68 4.20
N ASN A 18 -2.86 -10.80 5.49
CA ASN A 18 -3.82 -9.93 6.18
C ASN A 18 -3.27 -8.49 6.25
N ARG A 19 -1.99 -8.32 6.58
CA ARG A 19 -1.32 -7.00 6.61
C ARG A 19 -1.38 -6.29 5.26
N GLU A 20 -1.13 -6.99 4.16
CA GLU A 20 -1.25 -6.45 2.81
C GLU A 20 -2.71 -6.08 2.47
N ALA A 21 -3.68 -6.94 2.80
CA ALA A 21 -5.10 -6.66 2.58
C ALA A 21 -5.57 -5.40 3.34
N ILE A 22 -5.18 -5.26 4.61
CA ILE A 22 -5.46 -4.05 5.41
C ILE A 22 -4.80 -2.83 4.76
N SER A 23 -3.56 -2.96 4.29
CA SER A 23 -2.84 -1.84 3.69
C SER A 23 -3.46 -1.40 2.36
N LEU A 24 -3.97 -2.33 1.56
CA LEU A 24 -4.69 -2.04 0.32
C LEU A 24 -5.99 -1.29 0.59
N GLN A 25 -6.76 -1.72 1.59
CA GLN A 25 -7.97 -1.02 2.02
C GLN A 25 -7.64 0.40 2.51
N LYS A 26 -6.61 0.56 3.35
CA LYS A 26 -6.20 1.87 3.86
C LYS A 26 -5.66 2.79 2.78
N LEU A 27 -5.00 2.23 1.76
CA LEU A 27 -4.58 2.97 0.58
C LEU A 27 -5.78 3.53 -0.21
N GLN A 28 -6.85 2.73 -0.39
CA GLN A 28 -8.09 3.18 -1.03
C GLN A 28 -8.75 4.36 -0.29
N GLU A 29 -8.82 4.26 1.04
CA GLU A 29 -9.32 5.36 1.89
C GLU A 29 -8.43 6.61 1.71
N ALA A 30 -7.11 6.45 1.81
CA ALA A 30 -6.16 7.57 1.75
C ALA A 30 -6.14 8.30 0.40
N VAL A 31 -6.37 7.60 -0.71
CA VAL A 31 -6.47 8.22 -2.05
C VAL A 31 -7.67 9.13 -2.16
N THR A 32 -8.82 8.71 -1.63
CA THR A 32 -10.04 9.55 -1.62
C THR A 32 -9.79 10.84 -0.85
N GLU A 33 -9.15 10.76 0.31
CA GLU A 33 -8.77 11.94 1.10
C GLU A 33 -7.75 12.82 0.37
N LEU A 34 -6.82 12.21 -0.38
CA LEU A 34 -5.83 12.94 -1.17
C LEU A 34 -6.48 13.79 -2.27
N TYR A 35 -7.61 13.38 -2.85
CA TYR A 35 -8.34 14.20 -3.83
C TYR A 35 -8.90 15.49 -3.24
N LEU A 36 -9.21 15.50 -1.94
CA LEU A 36 -9.85 16.61 -1.24
C LEU A 36 -8.86 17.48 -0.47
N ALA A 37 -7.64 16.99 -0.26
CA ALA A 37 -6.65 17.62 0.59
C ALA A 37 -5.70 18.54 -0.18
N GLU A 38 -5.42 19.69 0.42
CA GLU A 38 -4.48 20.70 -0.06
C GLU A 38 -3.46 21.08 1.02
N GLY A 39 -2.37 21.73 0.59
CA GLY A 39 -1.31 22.23 1.46
C GLY A 39 -0.77 21.20 2.45
N LYS A 40 -0.60 21.60 3.71
CA LYS A 40 -0.03 20.75 4.77
C LYS A 40 -0.81 19.45 5.01
N LYS A 41 -2.13 19.45 4.78
CA LYS A 41 -2.94 18.22 4.91
C LYS A 41 -2.59 17.24 3.81
N ARG A 42 -2.47 17.71 2.56
CA ARG A 42 -2.06 16.90 1.41
C ARG A 42 -0.74 16.18 1.65
N GLU A 43 0.26 16.90 2.16
CA GLU A 43 1.56 16.32 2.52
C GLU A 43 1.43 15.18 3.55
N GLN A 44 0.53 15.32 4.54
CA GLN A 44 0.29 14.27 5.53
C GLN A 44 -0.39 13.04 4.90
N HIS A 45 -1.31 13.24 3.96
CA HIS A 45 -1.91 12.13 3.22
C HIS A 45 -0.88 11.40 2.37
N TRP A 46 0.02 12.12 1.70
CA TRP A 46 1.13 11.51 0.97
C TRP A 46 2.03 10.66 1.86
N LYS A 47 2.40 11.14 3.06
CA LYS A 47 3.19 10.34 4.00
C LYS A 47 2.51 9.02 4.37
N ARG A 48 1.18 9.03 4.53
CA ARG A 48 0.39 7.80 4.80
C ARG A 48 0.37 6.88 3.58
N ILE A 49 0.12 7.43 2.39
CA ILE A 49 0.11 6.69 1.12
C ILE A 49 1.45 6.00 0.89
N VAL A 50 2.57 6.70 1.06
CA VAL A 50 3.92 6.14 0.94
C VAL A 50 4.08 4.90 1.82
N GLY A 51 3.74 4.98 3.12
CA GLY A 51 3.87 3.83 4.02
C GLY A 51 2.98 2.63 3.65
N HIS A 52 1.81 2.87 3.07
CA HIS A 52 0.97 1.80 2.53
C HIS A 52 1.57 1.16 1.27
N LEU A 53 2.09 1.96 0.34
CA LEU A 53 2.74 1.47 -0.88
C LEU A 53 4.00 0.65 -0.58
N GLU A 54 4.81 1.07 0.39
CA GLU A 54 5.97 0.30 0.88
C GLU A 54 5.53 -1.03 1.47
N THR A 55 4.46 -1.03 2.28
CA THR A 55 3.91 -2.25 2.87
C THR A 55 3.38 -3.22 1.82
N LEU A 56 2.87 -2.70 0.70
CA LEU A 56 2.40 -3.46 -0.46
C LEU A 56 3.54 -3.87 -1.40
N GLY A 57 4.79 -3.56 -1.04
CA GLY A 57 5.98 -4.03 -1.74
C GLY A 57 6.33 -3.28 -3.01
N LEU A 58 5.84 -2.04 -3.19
CA LEU A 58 6.30 -1.19 -4.30
C LEU A 58 7.75 -0.78 -4.08
N THR A 59 8.49 -0.63 -5.19
CA THR A 59 9.88 -0.19 -5.14
C THR A 59 9.97 1.29 -4.77
N PRO A 60 11.01 1.73 -4.03
CA PRO A 60 11.18 3.14 -3.67
C PRO A 60 11.17 4.07 -4.89
N GLN A 61 11.84 3.68 -5.98
CA GLN A 61 11.85 4.44 -7.23
C GLN A 61 10.45 4.68 -7.80
N ARG A 62 9.56 3.67 -7.72
CA ARG A 62 8.18 3.81 -8.18
C ARG A 62 7.39 4.75 -7.27
N ILE A 63 7.60 4.64 -5.95
CA ILE A 63 6.95 5.50 -4.96
C ILE A 63 7.40 6.96 -5.15
N ASP A 64 8.69 7.20 -5.31
CA ASP A 64 9.25 8.53 -5.56
C ASP A 64 8.63 9.18 -6.81
N HIS A 65 8.52 8.41 -7.89
CA HIS A 65 7.85 8.88 -9.10
C HIS A 65 6.39 9.26 -8.82
N LEU A 66 5.64 8.45 -8.08
CA LEU A 66 4.24 8.74 -7.75
C LEU A 66 4.11 10.02 -6.89
N VAL A 67 4.97 10.21 -5.89
CA VAL A 67 4.99 11.40 -5.04
C VAL A 67 5.35 12.65 -5.85
N GLN A 68 6.35 12.56 -6.74
CA GLN A 68 6.76 13.66 -7.61
C GLN A 68 5.65 14.12 -8.56
N GLN A 69 4.82 13.19 -9.04
CA GLN A 69 3.70 13.52 -9.92
C GLN A 69 2.55 14.21 -9.17
N ASP A 70 2.50 14.08 -7.85
CA ASP A 70 1.44 14.63 -6.98
C ASP A 70 0.01 14.38 -7.52
N ASN A 71 -0.21 13.24 -8.18
CA ASN A 71 -1.44 12.96 -8.91
C ASN A 71 -2.20 11.77 -8.29
N PRO A 72 -3.34 12.01 -7.62
CA PRO A 72 -4.13 10.95 -6.99
C PRO A 72 -4.65 9.90 -7.99
N ALA A 73 -4.87 10.29 -9.25
CA ALA A 73 -5.34 9.37 -10.30
C ALA A 73 -4.30 8.28 -10.64
N LEU A 74 -3.00 8.57 -10.47
CA LEU A 74 -1.97 7.56 -10.64
C LEU A 74 -2.01 6.51 -9.51
N ILE A 75 -2.35 6.93 -8.29
CA ILE A 75 -2.51 5.99 -7.17
C ILE A 75 -3.75 5.11 -7.36
N ALA A 76 -4.84 5.66 -7.91
CA ALA A 76 -6.02 4.86 -8.28
C ALA A 76 -5.66 3.72 -9.25
N LYS A 77 -4.86 4.01 -10.29
CA LYS A 77 -4.35 2.98 -11.22
C LYS A 77 -3.48 1.93 -10.52
N VAL A 78 -2.60 2.36 -9.60
CA VAL A 78 -1.79 1.44 -8.80
C VAL A 78 -2.67 0.51 -7.97
N ILE A 79 -3.75 1.01 -7.36
CA ILE A 79 -4.71 0.20 -6.60
C ILE A 79 -5.35 -0.85 -7.53
N GLU A 80 -5.79 -0.46 -8.72
CA GLU A 80 -6.37 -1.39 -9.70
C GLU A 80 -5.39 -2.50 -10.08
N GLU A 81 -4.14 -2.17 -10.36
CA GLU A 81 -3.07 -3.14 -10.65
C GLU A 81 -2.85 -4.12 -9.48
N LEU A 82 -2.79 -3.61 -8.24
CA LEU A 82 -2.61 -4.43 -7.05
C LEU A 82 -3.80 -5.37 -6.80
N MET A 83 -5.03 -4.88 -7.02
CA MET A 83 -6.25 -5.70 -6.94
C MET A 83 -6.27 -6.78 -8.01
N ALA A 84 -5.85 -6.46 -9.24
CA ALA A 84 -5.76 -7.42 -10.33
C ALA A 84 -4.73 -8.53 -10.04
N LYS A 85 -3.62 -8.20 -9.36
CA LYS A 85 -2.60 -9.17 -8.96
C LYS A 85 -3.02 -10.10 -7.80
N GLN A 86 -4.00 -9.69 -6.99
CA GLN A 86 -4.53 -10.52 -5.89
C GLN A 86 -5.62 -11.50 -6.32
N ARG A 87 -6.15 -11.37 -7.54
CA ARG A 87 -7.12 -12.30 -8.14
C ARG A 87 -6.40 -13.52 -8.71
#